data_AF-A0A146KAT8-F1
#
_entry.id   AF-A0A146KAT8-F1
#
_cell.length_a   1.000
_cell.length_b   1.000
_cell.length_c   1.000
_cell.angle_alpha   90.00
_cell.angle_beta   90.00
_cell.angle_gamma   90.00
#
_symmetry.space_group_name_H-M   'P 1'
#
loop_
_entity.id
_entity.type
_entity.pdbx_description
1 polymer ?
#
loop_
_entity_poly.entity_id
_entity_poly.type
_entity_poly.pdbx_seq_one_letter_code
_entity_poly.pdbx_strand_id
1 'polypeptide(L)'
;MYQTGCYEQAIIKYTQILESLEQYQQSQLMATIFYNMSLTYKNMKNLDMQEQSLIKCLKIDSLYRKARIQLAKLYMDQQEFISAQLEWQNIQQLSELSKDEKELKEICDKKSIDETLTTLKGWGNKILGKFGMSLDQFQVQKNEDGSMNIGMKK
;
A
#
# COMPACT_ATOMS: atom_id res chain seq x y z
N MET A 1 -0.09 -28.20 -9.98
CA MET A 1 1.30 -28.70 -9.85
C MET A 1 2.24 -28.15 -10.92
N TYR A 2 1.92 -28.22 -12.22
CA TYR A 2 2.83 -27.77 -13.29
C TYR A 2 3.20 -26.27 -13.22
N GLN A 3 2.22 -25.38 -13.03
CA GLN A 3 2.45 -23.93 -12.97
C GLN A 3 3.35 -23.51 -11.79
N THR A 4 3.16 -24.12 -10.61
CA THR A 4 3.97 -23.86 -9.41
C THR A 4 5.45 -24.17 -9.66
N GLY A 5 5.75 -25.31 -10.28
CA GLY A 5 7.14 -25.67 -10.63
C GLY A 5 7.78 -24.72 -11.64
N CYS A 6 7.01 -24.17 -12.58
CA CYS A 6 7.50 -23.13 -13.50
C CYS A 6 7.83 -21.82 -12.77
N TYR A 7 7.04 -21.44 -11.75
CA TYR A 7 7.29 -20.23 -10.95
C TYR A 7 8.52 -20.37 -10.07
N GLU A 8 8.73 -21.53 -9.43
CA GLU A 8 9.93 -21.80 -8.63
C GLU A 8 11.20 -21.73 -9.48
N GLN A 9 11.18 -22.32 -10.67
CA GLN A 9 12.30 -22.21 -11.62
C GLN A 9 12.55 -20.77 -12.08
N ALA A 10 11.48 -19.98 -12.26
CA ALA A 10 11.62 -18.57 -12.60
C ALA A 10 12.31 -17.79 -11.47
N ILE A 11 11.91 -18.02 -10.21
CA ILE A 11 12.56 -17.41 -9.04
C ILE A 11 14.05 -17.77 -8.97
N ILE A 12 14.41 -19.04 -9.16
CA ILE A 12 15.82 -19.47 -9.17
C ILE A 12 16.62 -18.71 -10.25
N LYS A 13 16.08 -18.60 -11.47
CA LYS A 13 16.72 -17.85 -12.55
C LYS A 13 16.87 -16.37 -12.22
N TYR A 14 15.85 -15.74 -11.65
CA TYR A 14 15.93 -14.33 -11.24
C TYR A 14 17.00 -14.09 -10.17
N THR A 15 17.10 -14.98 -9.17
CA THR A 15 18.14 -14.89 -8.14
C THR A 15 19.54 -14.98 -8.74
N GLN A 16 19.79 -15.94 -9.64
CA GLN A 16 21.08 -16.07 -10.33
C GLN A 16 21.44 -14.82 -11.15
N ILE A 17 20.45 -14.23 -11.84
CA ILE A 17 20.66 -13.00 -12.60
C ILE A 17 21.01 -11.86 -11.63
N LEU A 18 20.29 -11.70 -10.52
CA LEU A 18 20.57 -10.63 -9.54
C LEU A 18 21.99 -10.74 -8.97
N GLU A 19 22.45 -11.94 -8.61
CA GLU A 19 23.82 -12.19 -8.15
C GLU A 19 24.85 -11.71 -9.18
N SER A 20 24.61 -11.95 -10.48
CA SER A 20 25.50 -11.44 -11.53
C SER A 20 25.40 -9.92 -11.73
N LEU A 21 24.21 -9.32 -11.58
CA LEU A 21 23.97 -7.90 -11.86
C LEU A 21 24.47 -6.97 -10.77
N GLU A 22 24.49 -7.42 -9.51
CA GLU A 22 25.06 -6.65 -8.39
C GLU A 22 26.51 -6.25 -8.67
N GLN A 23 27.26 -7.11 -9.37
CA GLN A 23 28.62 -6.84 -9.80
C GLN A 23 28.75 -5.66 -10.78
N TYR A 24 27.70 -5.38 -11.57
CA TYR A 24 27.72 -4.39 -12.66
C TYR A 24 26.93 -3.11 -12.37
N GLN A 25 26.40 -2.94 -11.15
CA GLN A 25 25.62 -1.77 -10.73
C GLN A 25 24.45 -1.42 -11.66
N GLN A 26 23.83 -2.43 -12.31
CA GLN A 26 22.71 -2.23 -13.24
C GLN A 26 21.37 -2.07 -12.50
N SER A 27 21.24 -0.98 -11.74
CA SER A 27 20.10 -0.69 -10.87
C SER A 27 18.74 -0.81 -11.58
N GLN A 28 18.58 -0.28 -12.78
CA GLN A 28 17.28 -0.31 -13.48
C GLN A 28 16.82 -1.72 -13.85
N LEU A 29 17.76 -2.59 -14.25
CA LEU A 29 17.45 -3.98 -14.58
C LEU A 29 17.12 -4.78 -13.32
N MET A 30 17.83 -4.54 -12.22
CA MET A 30 17.53 -5.14 -10.91
C MET A 30 16.11 -4.77 -10.43
N ALA A 31 15.71 -3.50 -10.55
CA ALA A 31 14.34 -3.08 -10.21
C ALA A 31 13.28 -3.84 -11.02
N THR A 32 13.52 -4.03 -12.32
CA THR A 32 12.62 -4.79 -13.20
C THR A 32 12.56 -6.28 -12.82
N ILE A 33 13.69 -6.87 -12.44
CA ILE A 33 13.73 -8.26 -11.97
C ILE A 33 12.95 -8.42 -10.67
N PHE A 34 13.17 -7.55 -9.68
CA PHE A 34 12.41 -7.60 -8.43
C PHE A 34 10.91 -7.42 -8.65
N TYR A 35 10.50 -6.54 -9.57
CA TYR A 35 9.10 -6.43 -9.96
C TYR A 35 8.56 -7.74 -10.56
N ASN A 36 9.28 -8.39 -11.47
CA ASN A 36 8.85 -9.66 -12.07
C ASN A 36 8.82 -10.83 -11.06
N MET A 37 9.76 -10.85 -10.09
CA MET A 37 9.72 -11.78 -8.97
C MET A 37 8.45 -11.58 -8.14
N SER A 38 8.04 -10.33 -7.88
CA SER A 38 6.81 -10.06 -7.14
C SER A 38 5.56 -10.63 -7.82
N LEU A 39 5.46 -10.53 -9.15
CA LEU A 39 4.35 -11.10 -9.92
C LEU A 39 4.38 -12.63 -9.87
N THR A 40 5.57 -13.22 -9.85
CA THR A 40 5.77 -14.66 -9.72
C THR A 40 5.30 -15.15 -8.35
N TYR A 41 5.71 -14.47 -7.28
CA TYR A 41 5.25 -14.77 -5.92
C TYR A 41 3.75 -14.56 -5.73
N LYS A 42 3.17 -13.53 -6.35
CA LYS A 42 1.71 -13.33 -6.40
C LYS A 42 1.01 -14.55 -7.00
N ASN A 43 1.49 -15.07 -8.12
CA ASN A 43 0.92 -16.27 -8.77
C ASN A 43 1.07 -17.53 -7.91
N MET A 44 2.11 -17.59 -7.06
CA MET A 44 2.30 -18.64 -6.06
C MET A 44 1.46 -18.42 -4.79
N LYS A 45 0.70 -17.32 -4.68
CA LYS A 45 0.00 -16.87 -3.48
C LYS A 45 0.91 -16.65 -2.27
N ASN A 46 2.21 -16.41 -2.50
CA ASN A 46 3.17 -16.07 -1.47
C ASN A 46 3.23 -14.53 -1.34
N LEU A 47 2.27 -13.98 -0.59
CA LEU A 47 2.09 -12.53 -0.48
C LEU A 47 3.24 -11.83 0.25
N ASP A 48 3.84 -12.49 1.25
CA ASP A 48 4.98 -11.94 1.99
C ASP A 48 6.19 -11.71 1.05
N MET A 49 6.50 -12.70 0.22
CA MET A 49 7.61 -12.58 -0.74
C MET A 49 7.28 -11.64 -1.90
N GLN A 50 6.00 -11.51 -2.27
CA GLN A 50 5.55 -10.49 -3.21
C GLN A 50 5.86 -9.09 -2.66
N GLU A 51 5.45 -8.81 -1.42
CA GLU A 51 5.67 -7.52 -0.77
C GLU A 51 7.17 -7.17 -0.68
N GLN A 52 7.98 -8.09 -0.16
CA GLN A 52 9.43 -7.88 -0.05
C GLN A 52 10.08 -7.58 -1.40
N SER A 53 9.63 -8.25 -2.47
CA SER A 53 10.14 -8.03 -3.82
C SER A 53 9.73 -6.65 -4.36
N LEU A 54 8.49 -6.20 -4.10
CA LEU A 54 8.03 -4.86 -4.45
C LEU A 54 8.82 -3.77 -3.68
N ILE A 55 9.07 -3.97 -2.39
CA ILE A 55 9.87 -3.05 -1.58
C ILE A 55 11.31 -2.97 -2.12
N LYS A 56 11.93 -4.10 -2.47
CA LYS A 56 13.27 -4.10 -3.09
C LYS A 56 13.29 -3.38 -4.43
N CYS A 57 12.25 -3.55 -5.26
CA CYS A 57 12.08 -2.80 -6.50
C CYS A 57 12.05 -1.28 -6.21
N LEU A 58 11.22 -0.83 -5.27
CA LEU A 58 11.05 0.58 -4.93
C LEU A 58 12.25 1.20 -4.18
N LYS A 59 13.07 0.40 -3.51
CA LYS A 59 14.36 0.85 -2.96
C LYS A 59 15.36 1.22 -4.05
N ILE A 60 15.27 0.57 -5.21
CA ILE A 60 16.17 0.81 -6.34
C ILE A 60 15.61 1.90 -7.26
N ASP A 61 14.31 1.82 -7.55
CA ASP A 61 13.58 2.81 -8.35
C ASP A 61 12.31 3.21 -7.60
N SER A 62 12.39 4.30 -6.83
CA SER A 62 11.27 4.81 -6.05
C SER A 62 10.13 5.35 -6.91
N LEU A 63 10.34 5.53 -8.22
CA LEU A 63 9.34 6.03 -9.16
C LEU A 63 8.71 4.90 -9.98
N TYR A 64 9.05 3.63 -9.69
CA TYR A 64 8.52 2.46 -10.42
C TYR A 64 7.01 2.29 -10.21
N ARG A 65 6.22 3.02 -11.01
CA ARG A 65 4.76 3.17 -10.87
C ARG A 65 4.03 1.83 -10.78
N LYS A 66 4.42 0.83 -11.59
CA LYS A 66 3.80 -0.50 -11.58
C LYS A 66 4.00 -1.23 -10.24
N ALA A 67 5.14 -1.04 -9.59
CA ALA A 67 5.42 -1.65 -8.29
C ALA A 67 4.57 -0.99 -7.20
N ARG A 68 4.46 0.34 -7.21
CA ARG A 68 3.55 1.08 -6.31
C ARG A 68 2.10 0.63 -6.44
N ILE A 69 1.60 0.44 -7.67
CA ILE A 69 0.23 -0.04 -7.90
C ILE A 69 0.01 -1.45 -7.36
N GLN A 70 0.98 -2.36 -7.56
CA GLN A 70 0.86 -3.71 -7.01
C GLN A 70 0.91 -3.70 -5.48
N LEU A 71 1.73 -2.82 -4.88
CA LEU A 71 1.84 -2.69 -3.43
C LEU A 71 0.57 -2.09 -2.83
N ALA A 72 -0.01 -1.05 -3.45
CA ALA A 72 -1.30 -0.49 -3.04
C ALA A 72 -2.41 -1.54 -3.05
N LYS A 73 -2.49 -2.35 -4.11
CA LYS A 73 -3.47 -3.44 -4.22
C LYS A 73 -3.24 -4.53 -3.18
N LEU A 74 -1.98 -4.91 -2.94
CA LEU A 74 -1.63 -5.90 -1.92
C LEU A 74 -2.06 -5.44 -0.52
N TYR A 75 -1.77 -4.20 -0.15
CA TYR A 75 -2.21 -3.63 1.13
C TYR A 75 -3.74 -3.54 1.23
N MET A 76 -4.44 -3.21 0.14
CA MET A 76 -5.91 -3.26 0.13
C MET A 76 -6.44 -4.68 0.39
N ASP A 77 -5.82 -5.71 -0.21
CA ASP A 77 -6.19 -7.11 0.00
C ASP A 77 -5.92 -7.56 1.45
N GLN A 78 -4.85 -7.05 2.06
CA GLN A 78 -4.49 -7.25 3.48
C GLN A 78 -5.30 -6.37 4.46
N GLN A 79 -6.16 -5.49 3.94
CA GLN A 79 -6.94 -4.50 4.72
C GLN A 79 -6.08 -3.44 5.43
N GLU A 80 -4.85 -3.21 4.97
CA GLU A 80 -3.96 -2.15 5.43
C GLU A 80 -4.22 -0.85 4.66
N PHE A 81 -5.37 -0.22 4.90
CA PHE A 81 -5.86 0.87 4.06
C PHE A 81 -5.04 2.16 4.19
N ILE A 82 -4.36 2.39 5.32
CA ILE A 82 -3.44 3.51 5.48
C ILE A 82 -2.21 3.35 4.57
N SER A 83 -1.59 2.16 4.57
CA SER A 83 -0.44 1.84 3.71
C SER A 83 -0.82 1.93 2.22
N ALA A 84 -1.98 1.39 1.86
CA ALA A 84 -2.51 1.49 0.50
C ALA A 84 -2.77 2.94 0.07
N GLN A 85 -3.32 3.77 0.97
CA GLN A 85 -3.60 5.18 0.69
C GLN A 85 -2.32 5.95 0.37
N LEU A 86 -1.25 5.71 1.14
CA LEU A 86 0.05 6.33 0.89
C LEU A 86 0.59 5.98 -0.50
N GLU A 87 0.47 4.72 -0.92
CA GLU A 87 0.90 4.33 -2.26
C GLU A 87 0.06 4.97 -3.37
N TRP A 88 -1.27 5.07 -3.20
CA TRP A 88 -2.12 5.79 -4.14
C TRP A 88 -1.80 7.28 -4.26
N GLN A 89 -1.44 7.94 -3.14
CA GLN A 89 -0.95 9.32 -3.15
C GLN A 89 0.36 9.44 -3.93
N ASN A 90 1.32 8.53 -3.70
CA ASN A 90 2.57 8.50 -4.45
C ASN A 90 2.33 8.32 -5.95
N ILE A 91 1.44 7.40 -6.35
CA ILE A 91 1.11 7.18 -7.77
C ILE A 91 0.51 8.44 -8.41
N GLN A 92 -0.38 9.14 -7.70
CA GLN A 92 -1.00 10.38 -8.18
C GLN A 92 0.00 11.52 -8.36
N GLN A 93 1.06 11.58 -7.55
CA GLN A 93 2.15 12.54 -7.72
C GLN A 93 3.03 12.24 -8.94
N LEU A 94 3.16 10.96 -9.33
CA LEU A 94 3.95 10.54 -10.48
C LEU A 94 3.23 10.78 -11.81
N SER A 95 1.93 10.52 -11.87
CA SER A 95 1.13 10.71 -13.07
C SER A 95 -0.35 10.82 -12.75
N GLU A 96 -1.14 11.25 -13.73
CA GLU A 96 -2.59 11.14 -13.62
C GLU A 96 -3.01 9.68 -13.36
N LEU A 97 -4.02 9.52 -12.50
CA LEU A 97 -4.68 8.25 -12.22
C LEU A 97 -5.70 7.92 -13.32
N SER A 98 -5.74 6.66 -13.75
CA SER A 98 -6.81 6.13 -14.58
C SER A 98 -8.15 6.15 -13.83
N LYS A 99 -9.25 5.91 -14.55
CA LYS A 99 -10.57 5.80 -13.93
C LYS A 99 -10.60 4.72 -12.85
N ASP A 100 -10.12 3.52 -13.16
CA ASP A 100 -10.06 2.40 -12.22
C ASP A 100 -9.17 2.69 -11.01
N GLU A 101 -8.05 3.38 -11.22
CA GLU A 101 -7.15 3.78 -10.13
C GLU A 101 -7.78 4.84 -9.22
N LYS A 102 -8.56 5.78 -9.78
CA LYS A 102 -9.37 6.75 -9.01
C LYS A 102 -10.40 6.05 -8.14
N GLU A 103 -11.12 5.06 -8.70
CA GLU A 103 -12.11 4.27 -7.96
C GLU A 103 -11.47 3.46 -6.81
N LEU A 104 -10.34 2.80 -7.07
CA LEU A 104 -9.60 2.07 -6.02
C LEU A 104 -9.08 3.01 -4.92
N LYS A 105 -8.56 4.18 -5.30
CA LYS A 105 -8.14 5.19 -4.35
C LYS A 105 -9.30 5.67 -3.49
N GLU A 106 -10.46 5.94 -4.06
CA GLU A 106 -11.65 6.39 -3.32
C GLU A 106 -12.12 5.33 -2.30
N ILE A 107 -12.12 4.06 -2.69
CA ILE A 107 -12.41 2.95 -1.77
C ILE A 107 -11.40 2.93 -0.61
N CYS A 108 -10.12 3.10 -0.93
CA CYS A 108 -9.05 3.12 0.05
C CYS A 108 -9.18 4.31 1.03
N ASP A 109 -9.44 5.50 0.51
CA ASP A 109 -9.60 6.72 1.31
C ASP A 109 -10.76 6.57 2.31
N LYS A 110 -11.91 6.04 1.86
CA LYS A 110 -13.07 5.79 2.73
C LYS A 110 -12.73 4.82 3.87
N LYS A 111 -12.06 3.71 3.56
CA LYS A 111 -11.73 2.69 4.55
C LYS A 111 -10.62 3.11 5.52
N SER A 112 -9.63 3.87 5.05
CA SER A 112 -8.59 4.48 5.90
C SER A 112 -9.19 5.44 6.94
N ILE A 113 -10.20 6.22 6.55
CA ILE A 113 -10.95 7.09 7.48
C ILE A 113 -11.70 6.25 8.52
N ASP A 114 -12.35 5.15 8.15
CA ASP A 114 -13.05 4.29 9.09
C ASP A 114 -12.09 3.64 10.11
N GLU A 115 -10.91 3.19 9.66
CA GLU A 115 -9.86 2.61 10.49
C GLU A 115 -9.29 3.63 11.48
N THR A 116 -8.97 4.84 10.99
CA THR A 116 -8.47 5.94 11.83
C THR A 116 -9.53 6.39 12.84
N LEU A 117 -10.80 6.53 12.45
CA LEU A 117 -11.89 6.84 13.38
C LEU A 117 -12.12 5.73 14.41
N THR A 118 -12.00 4.46 14.03
CA THR A 118 -12.11 3.33 14.96
C THR A 118 -10.97 3.36 15.99
N THR A 119 -9.74 3.60 15.53
CA THR A 119 -8.56 3.74 16.38
C THR A 119 -8.69 4.95 17.32
N LEU A 120 -9.15 6.10 16.78
CA LEU A 120 -9.39 7.32 17.56
C LEU A 120 -10.54 7.18 18.54
N LYS A 121 -11.60 6.42 18.24
CA LYS A 121 -12.67 6.11 19.21
C LYS A 121 -12.17 5.20 20.33
N GLY A 122 -11.35 4.20 19.99
CA GLY A 122 -10.73 3.30 20.96
C GLY A 122 -9.74 3.99 21.90
N TRP A 123 -8.93 4.90 21.39
CA TRP A 123 -8.01 5.73 22.18
C TRP A 123 -8.69 6.92 22.85
N GLY A 124 -9.68 7.52 22.19
CA GLY A 124 -10.43 8.67 22.64
C GLY A 124 -11.12 8.41 23.97
N ASN A 125 -11.78 7.26 24.14
CA ASN A 125 -12.40 6.92 25.43
C ASN A 125 -11.38 6.76 26.57
N LYS A 126 -10.14 6.37 26.26
CA LYS A 126 -9.08 6.11 27.25
C LYS A 126 -8.23 7.36 27.57
N ILE A 127 -8.08 8.26 26.61
CA ILE A 127 -7.38 9.54 26.76
C ILE A 127 -8.34 10.60 27.31
N LEU A 128 -9.52 10.76 26.74
CA LEU A 128 -10.51 11.75 27.19
C LEU A 128 -10.97 11.45 28.62
N GLY A 129 -11.14 10.17 29.01
CA GLY A 129 -11.43 9.79 30.39
C GLY A 129 -10.32 10.14 31.39
N LYS A 130 -9.05 10.23 30.97
CA LYS A 130 -7.95 10.69 31.82
C LYS A 130 -7.87 12.21 31.95
N PHE A 131 -8.49 12.95 31.03
CA PHE A 131 -8.56 14.42 31.03
C PHE A 131 -9.97 14.97 31.37
N GLY A 132 -10.93 14.10 31.73
CA GLY A 132 -12.30 14.50 32.08
C GLY A 132 -13.14 14.99 30.89
N MET A 133 -12.79 14.60 29.66
CA MET A 133 -13.51 14.98 28.44
C MET A 133 -14.36 13.81 27.92
N SER A 134 -15.42 14.10 27.15
CA SER A 134 -16.27 13.11 26.49
C SER A 134 -16.30 13.32 24.98
N LEU A 135 -16.50 12.24 24.20
CA LEU A 135 -16.77 12.32 22.76
C LEU A 135 -18.07 13.10 22.46
N ASP A 136 -18.96 13.28 23.44
CA ASP A 136 -20.15 14.11 23.32
C ASP A 136 -19.82 15.58 23.07
N GLN A 137 -18.63 16.01 23.48
CA GLN A 137 -18.11 17.38 23.34
C GLN A 137 -17.46 17.63 21.98
N PHE A 138 -17.46 16.65 21.07
CA PHE A 138 -16.96 16.81 19.70
C PHE A 138 -18.11 16.65 18.69
N GLN A 139 -18.11 17.49 17.66
CA GLN A 139 -19.00 17.40 16.51
C GLN A 139 -18.17 17.13 15.26
N VAL A 140 -18.66 16.20 14.45
CA VAL A 140 -18.10 15.93 13.11
C VAL A 140 -19.14 16.38 12.10
N GLN A 141 -18.80 17.35 11.27
CA GLN A 141 -19.62 17.77 10.14
C GLN A 141 -19.01 17.23 8.86
N LYS A 142 -19.81 16.51 8.07
CA LYS A 142 -19.43 16.09 6.74
C LYS A 142 -19.83 17.17 5.74
N ASN A 143 -18.87 17.67 4.99
CA ASN A 143 -19.07 18.65 3.94
C ASN A 143 -19.62 17.97 2.67
N GLU A 144 -20.20 18.76 1.77
CA GLU A 144 -20.84 18.27 0.53
C GLU A 144 -19.85 17.56 -0.41
N ASP A 145 -18.57 17.90 -0.34
CA ASP A 145 -17.47 17.27 -1.09
C ASP A 145 -16.98 15.95 -0.48
N GLY A 146 -17.57 15.52 0.65
CA GLY A 146 -17.20 14.31 1.38
C GLY A 146 -16.08 14.50 2.40
N SER A 147 -15.47 15.68 2.50
CA SER A 147 -14.51 16.00 3.57
C SER A 147 -15.21 16.14 4.93
N MET A 148 -14.49 15.97 6.04
CA MET A 148 -15.07 16.11 7.39
C MET A 148 -14.33 17.16 8.22
N ASN A 149 -15.10 18.02 8.88
CA ASN A 149 -14.64 18.98 9.87
C ASN A 149 -14.96 18.46 11.28
N ILE A 150 -13.94 18.34 12.12
CA ILE A 150 -14.08 17.95 13.52
C ILE A 150 -13.87 19.20 14.40
N GLY A 151 -14.87 19.56 15.19
CA GLY A 151 -14.80 20.67 16.14
C GLY A 151 -15.37 20.27 17.50
N MET A 152 -15.15 21.09 18.53
CA MET A 152 -15.82 20.88 19.81
C MET A 152 -17.25 21.44 19.77
N LYS A 153 -18.23 20.69 20.30
CA LYS A 153 -19.54 21.26 20.67
C LYS A 153 -19.27 22.28 21.77
N LYS A 154 -19.72 23.52 21.55
CA LYS A 154 -19.75 24.54 22.61
C LYS A 154 -20.81 24.21 23.64
#